data_AF-A0A9X9FZG5-F1
#
_entry.id   AF-A0A9X9FZG5-F1
#
_cell.length_a   1.000
_cell.length_b   1.000
_cell.length_c   1.000
_cell.angle_alpha   90.00
_cell.angle_beta   90.00
_cell.angle_gamma   90.00
#
_symmetry.space_group_name_H-M   'P 1'
#
loop_
_entity.id
_entity.type
_entity.pdbx_description
1 polymer ?
#
loop_
_entity_poly.entity_id
_entity_poly.type
_entity_poly.pdbx_seq_one_letter_code
_entity_poly.pdbx_strand_id
1 'polypeptide(L)'
;MRIVRTLWDLISKDHRPQREIERERAFIQAANSLKTLRVTPEGAMFIDPEEFREQIVSAREQLKRIVHDPRALGGPFQASESHRADEGAGFAVEAPVEPMDCIEVVAWRRLSSGAALRYVCLQSTSTGRFAVATASLFTEAIESLPTWVDGNTNRQIANALQLGDLQWYATMSEAMDAWDAEL
;
A
#
# COMPACT_ATOMS: atom_id res chain seq x y z
N MET A 1 -9.76 -52.30 -16.31
CA MET A 1 -10.19 -51.01 -15.72
C MET A 1 -9.19 -50.37 -14.72
N ARG A 2 -7.89 -50.70 -14.72
CA ARG A 2 -6.89 -50.00 -13.88
C ARG A 2 -6.17 -48.86 -14.63
N ILE A 3 -5.92 -49.06 -15.93
CA ILE A 3 -5.16 -48.13 -16.79
C ILE A 3 -5.91 -46.80 -17.00
N VAL A 4 -7.23 -46.85 -17.16
CA VAL A 4 -8.07 -45.65 -17.36
C VAL A 4 -8.12 -44.78 -16.10
N ARG A 5 -8.11 -45.38 -14.90
CA ARG A 5 -8.06 -44.64 -13.63
C ARG A 5 -6.71 -43.98 -13.42
N THR A 6 -5.61 -44.68 -13.69
CA THR A 6 -4.27 -44.08 -13.59
C THR A 6 -4.03 -42.96 -14.61
N LEU A 7 -4.62 -43.04 -15.80
CA LEU A 7 -4.59 -41.95 -16.78
C LEU A 7 -5.45 -40.76 -16.35
N TRP A 8 -6.62 -41.05 -15.76
CA TRP A 8 -7.49 -40.02 -15.20
C TRP A 8 -6.82 -39.29 -14.03
N ASP A 9 -6.22 -40.01 -13.08
CA ASP A 9 -5.51 -39.47 -11.91
C ASP A 9 -4.28 -38.63 -12.29
N LEU A 10 -3.66 -38.92 -13.44
CA LEU A 10 -2.52 -38.17 -13.97
C LEU A 10 -2.95 -36.85 -14.64
N ILE A 11 -4.13 -36.83 -15.28
CA ILE A 11 -4.71 -35.65 -15.93
C ILE A 11 -5.46 -34.78 -14.91
N SER A 12 -6.05 -35.39 -13.88
CA SER A 12 -6.70 -34.69 -12.76
C SER A 12 -5.72 -34.27 -11.67
N LYS A 13 -4.41 -34.42 -11.91
CA LYS A 13 -3.39 -33.96 -11.00
C LYS A 13 -3.39 -32.44 -11.07
N ASP A 14 -3.78 -31.82 -9.96
CA ASP A 14 -3.85 -30.37 -9.87
C ASP A 14 -2.49 -29.75 -10.23
N HIS A 15 -2.44 -29.08 -11.39
CA HIS A 15 -1.22 -28.50 -11.95
C HIS A 15 -0.94 -27.09 -11.40
N ARG A 16 -1.78 -26.60 -10.49
CA ARG A 16 -1.59 -25.30 -9.86
C ARG A 16 -0.33 -25.30 -8.98
N PRO A 17 0.37 -24.16 -8.87
CA PRO A 17 1.54 -24.05 -8.01
C PRO A 17 1.20 -24.47 -6.57
N GLN A 18 2.11 -25.18 -5.91
CA GLN A 18 1.89 -25.74 -4.57
C GLN A 18 1.41 -24.70 -3.54
N ARG A 19 1.92 -23.47 -3.65
CA ARG A 19 1.51 -22.32 -2.83
C ARG A 19 0.02 -21.98 -2.98
N GLU A 20 -0.54 -22.12 -4.18
CA GLU A 20 -1.95 -21.85 -4.44
C GLU A 20 -2.83 -22.94 -3.84
N ILE A 21 -2.43 -24.21 -3.97
CA ILE A 21 -3.11 -25.34 -3.34
C ILE A 21 -3.11 -25.19 -1.81
N GLU A 22 -1.96 -24.82 -1.22
CA GLU A 22 -1.84 -24.57 0.21
C GLU A 22 -2.69 -23.39 0.67
N ARG A 23 -2.72 -22.31 -0.11
CA ARG A 23 -3.57 -21.14 0.15
C ARG A 23 -5.05 -21.50 0.11
N GLU A 24 -5.48 -22.26 -0.89
CA GLU A 24 -6.86 -22.72 -1.01
C GLU A 24 -7.24 -23.66 0.13
N ARG A 25 -6.37 -24.60 0.51
CA ARG A 25 -6.59 -25.46 1.67
C ARG A 25 -6.72 -24.67 2.96
N ALA A 26 -5.85 -23.69 3.16
CA ALA A 26 -5.92 -22.80 4.32
C ALA A 26 -7.24 -22.00 4.33
N PHE A 27 -7.67 -21.51 3.16
CA PHE A 27 -8.96 -20.83 3.02
C PHE A 27 -10.14 -21.75 3.34
N ILE A 28 -10.19 -22.96 2.77
CA ILE A 28 -11.24 -23.94 3.04
C ILE A 28 -11.27 -24.32 4.53
N GLN A 29 -10.10 -24.53 5.14
CA GLN A 29 -10.00 -24.85 6.56
C GLN A 29 -10.53 -23.70 7.43
N ALA A 30 -10.21 -22.45 7.08
CA ALA A 30 -10.70 -21.27 7.79
C ALA A 30 -12.21 -21.05 7.56
N ALA A 31 -12.72 -21.30 6.35
CA ALA A 31 -14.16 -21.23 6.08
C ALA A 31 -14.92 -22.29 6.88
N ASN A 32 -14.42 -23.53 6.92
CA ASN A 32 -15.03 -24.63 7.67
C ASN A 32 -14.93 -24.48 9.19
N SER A 33 -14.09 -23.58 9.70
CA SER A 33 -14.04 -23.29 11.15
C SER A 33 -15.13 -22.30 11.59
N LEU A 34 -15.79 -21.62 10.65
CA LEU A 34 -16.95 -20.76 10.94
C LEU A 34 -18.16 -21.62 11.28
N LYS A 35 -18.78 -21.35 12.43
CA LYS A 35 -19.90 -22.12 12.97
C LYS A 35 -21.20 -21.82 12.24
N THR A 36 -21.39 -20.58 11.80
CA THR A 36 -22.65 -20.12 11.19
C THR A 36 -22.63 -20.13 9.66
N LEU A 37 -21.48 -20.47 9.05
CA LEU A 37 -21.35 -20.60 7.61
C LEU A 37 -22.24 -21.75 7.10
N ARG A 38 -23.24 -21.40 6.30
CA ARG A 38 -24.11 -22.36 5.62
C ARG A 38 -24.48 -21.89 4.22
N VAL A 39 -24.83 -22.85 3.38
CA VAL A 39 -25.28 -22.60 2.00
C VAL A 39 -26.76 -22.96 1.91
N THR A 40 -27.57 -22.06 1.35
CA THR A 40 -29.00 -22.33 1.10
C THR A 40 -29.17 -23.22 -0.13
N PRO A 41 -30.31 -23.91 -0.28
CA PRO A 41 -30.59 -24.72 -1.47
C PRO A 41 -30.48 -23.93 -2.79
N GLU A 42 -30.75 -22.63 -2.75
CA GLU A 42 -30.65 -21.70 -3.89
C GLU A 42 -29.20 -21.24 -4.17
N GLY A 43 -28.24 -21.71 -3.38
CA GLY A 43 -26.81 -21.38 -3.53
C GLY A 43 -26.37 -20.10 -2.84
N ALA A 44 -27.23 -19.48 -2.02
CA ALA A 44 -26.85 -18.30 -1.24
C ALA A 44 -25.99 -18.71 -0.04
N MET A 45 -24.95 -17.93 0.26
CA MET A 45 -24.12 -18.13 1.44
C MET A 45 -24.64 -17.28 2.59
N PHE A 46 -24.82 -17.89 3.76
CA PHE A 46 -25.19 -17.23 5.00
C PHE A 46 -24.08 -17.39 6.03
N ILE A 47 -23.73 -16.29 6.70
CA ILE A 47 -22.77 -16.21 7.80
C ILE A 47 -23.34 -15.19 8.79
N ASP A 48 -23.24 -15.46 10.09
CA ASP A 48 -23.58 -14.48 11.13
C ASP A 48 -22.57 -13.32 11.11
N PRO A 49 -23.03 -12.07 10.90
CA PRO A 49 -22.16 -10.91 10.89
C PRO A 49 -21.35 -10.74 12.18
N GLU A 50 -21.89 -11.12 13.34
CA GLU A 50 -21.17 -10.96 14.62
C GLU A 50 -20.03 -11.97 14.76
N GLU A 51 -20.23 -13.22 14.34
CA GLU A 51 -19.14 -14.22 14.31
C GLU A 51 -17.99 -13.74 13.40
N PHE A 52 -18.33 -13.17 12.24
CA PHE A 52 -17.32 -12.65 11.33
C PHE A 52 -16.55 -11.46 11.93
N ARG A 53 -17.24 -10.56 12.64
CA ARG A 53 -16.60 -9.45 13.36
C ARG A 53 -15.65 -9.94 14.45
N GLU A 54 -16.08 -10.91 15.26
CA GLU A 54 -15.24 -11.50 16.32
C GLU A 54 -13.95 -12.09 15.74
N GLN A 55 -14.04 -12.81 14.62
CA GLN A 55 -12.87 -13.36 13.95
C GLN A 55 -11.90 -12.28 13.45
N ILE A 56 -12.42 -11.19 12.89
CA ILE A 56 -11.60 -10.04 12.46
C ILE A 56 -10.90 -9.40 13.66
N VAL A 57 -11.64 -9.16 14.75
CA VAL A 57 -11.08 -8.53 15.96
C VAL A 57 -10.00 -9.42 16.58
N SER A 58 -10.26 -10.72 16.71
CA SER A 58 -9.31 -11.70 17.22
C SER A 58 -8.03 -11.76 16.37
N ALA A 59 -8.17 -11.86 15.04
CA ALA A 59 -7.04 -11.86 14.12
C ALA A 59 -6.22 -10.56 14.23
N ARG A 60 -6.89 -9.40 14.33
CA ARG A 60 -6.22 -8.12 14.51
C ARG A 60 -5.42 -8.06 15.82
N GLU A 61 -5.98 -8.55 16.92
CA GLU A 61 -5.28 -8.56 18.22
C GLU A 61 -4.03 -9.47 18.16
N GLN A 62 -4.12 -10.64 17.54
CA GLN A 62 -2.97 -11.54 17.34
C GLN A 62 -1.85 -10.91 16.49
N LEU A 63 -2.21 -10.03 15.55
CA LEU A 63 -1.30 -9.36 14.63
C LEU A 63 -0.81 -8.00 15.14
N LYS A 64 -1.30 -7.52 16.28
CA LYS A 64 -0.91 -6.23 16.88
C LYS A 64 0.61 -6.09 17.08
N ARG A 65 1.28 -7.21 17.38
CA ARG A 65 2.75 -7.29 17.52
C ARG A 65 3.54 -6.98 16.24
N ILE A 66 2.91 -7.11 15.06
CA ILE A 66 3.55 -6.78 13.78
C ILE A 66 3.53 -5.27 13.57
N VAL A 67 2.56 -4.57 14.15
CA VAL A 67 2.35 -3.12 13.99
C VAL A 67 3.08 -2.32 15.08
N HIS A 68 3.29 -2.91 16.27
CA HIS A 68 4.05 -2.28 17.35
C HIS A 68 5.52 -2.72 17.35
N ASP A 69 6.35 -2.05 16.55
CA ASP A 69 7.78 -1.98 16.84
C ASP A 69 8.09 -0.66 17.59
N PRO A 70 8.20 -0.69 18.93
CA PRO A 70 8.60 0.48 19.70
C PRO A 70 10.06 0.90 19.43
N ARG A 71 10.85 0.11 18.70
CA ARG A 71 12.24 0.45 18.36
C ARG A 71 12.34 1.57 17.32
N ALA A 72 11.30 1.83 16.54
CA ALA A 72 11.32 2.87 15.51
C ALA A 72 11.20 4.31 16.06
N LEU A 73 10.84 4.50 17.34
CA LEU A 73 10.45 5.81 17.88
C LEU A 73 11.26 6.31 19.09
N GLY A 74 12.41 5.71 19.44
CA GLY A 74 13.12 6.17 20.64
C GLY A 74 14.49 5.56 20.89
N GLY A 75 15.47 5.88 20.04
CA GLY A 75 16.87 5.84 20.46
C GLY A 75 17.32 7.24 20.91
N PRO A 76 17.89 7.43 22.11
CA PRO A 76 18.45 8.72 22.51
C PRO A 76 19.63 9.05 21.59
N PHE A 77 19.50 10.16 20.88
CA PHE A 77 20.55 10.75 20.03
C PHE A 77 21.75 11.10 20.92
N GLN A 78 22.80 10.27 20.87
CA GLN A 78 24.09 10.58 21.48
C GLN A 78 24.85 11.47 20.49
N ALA A 79 24.86 12.78 20.77
CA ALA A 79 25.76 13.71 20.11
C ALA A 79 27.21 13.36 20.52
N SER A 80 27.91 12.62 19.66
CA SER A 80 29.33 12.36 19.82
C SER A 80 30.12 13.47 19.14
N GLU A 81 30.43 14.52 19.90
CA GLU A 81 31.53 15.43 19.55
C GLU A 81 32.87 14.70 19.63
N SER A 82 33.43 14.30 18.48
CA SER A 82 34.88 14.31 18.27
C SER A 82 35.23 14.03 16.81
N HIS A 83 35.36 15.08 15.99
CA HIS A 83 36.21 15.05 14.81
C HIS A 83 37.40 15.98 15.04
N ARG A 84 38.59 15.39 15.23
CA ARG A 84 39.83 16.01 14.77
C ARG A 84 40.29 15.28 13.52
N ALA A 85 40.65 16.11 12.54
CA ALA A 85 41.21 15.87 11.22
C ALA A 85 42.05 14.59 11.05
N ASP A 86 41.87 13.93 9.91
CA ASP A 86 42.97 13.72 8.97
C ASP A 86 42.46 13.58 7.53
N GLU A 87 43.29 14.02 6.59
CA GLU A 87 43.01 14.25 5.17
C GLU A 87 43.05 12.96 4.32
N GLY A 88 42.32 12.99 3.19
CA GLY A 88 42.82 12.39 1.95
C GLY A 88 42.21 11.06 1.50
N ALA A 89 41.10 11.13 0.76
CA ALA A 89 40.91 10.45 -0.53
C ALA A 89 39.43 10.60 -0.96
N GLY A 90 39.22 11.15 -2.15
CA GLY A 90 37.88 11.39 -2.70
C GLY A 90 37.11 10.09 -2.88
N PHE A 91 36.13 9.89 -2.02
CA PHE A 91 34.88 9.27 -2.39
C PHE A 91 33.85 10.39 -2.37
N ALA A 92 33.14 10.58 -3.48
CA ALA A 92 31.92 11.37 -3.47
C ALA A 92 30.96 10.67 -2.50
N VAL A 93 31.01 11.10 -1.24
CA VAL A 93 30.03 10.74 -0.23
C VAL A 93 28.74 11.37 -0.74
N GLU A 94 27.87 10.54 -1.32
CA GLU A 94 26.45 10.86 -1.39
C GLU A 94 26.09 11.38 0.00
N ALA A 95 25.73 12.67 0.05
CA ALA A 95 25.30 13.30 1.28
C ALA A 95 24.28 12.35 1.93
N PRO A 96 24.37 12.10 3.25
CA PRO A 96 23.32 11.35 3.92
C PRO A 96 22.01 12.05 3.56
N VAL A 97 21.13 11.36 2.83
CA VAL A 97 19.79 11.89 2.53
C VAL A 97 19.16 12.07 3.90
N GLU A 98 19.13 13.31 4.39
CA GLU A 98 18.48 13.60 5.65
C GLU A 98 17.06 13.03 5.56
N PRO A 99 16.60 12.31 6.60
CA PRO A 99 15.26 11.77 6.59
C PRO A 99 14.27 12.93 6.36
N MET A 100 13.61 12.93 5.21
CA MET A 100 12.70 14.01 4.84
C MET A 100 11.30 13.69 5.37
N ASP A 101 11.00 14.28 6.52
CA ASP A 101 9.68 14.16 7.14
C ASP A 101 8.63 14.94 6.34
N CYS A 102 7.65 14.20 5.81
CA CYS A 102 6.58 14.74 4.97
C CYS A 102 5.19 14.38 5.52
N ILE A 103 4.23 15.27 5.30
CA ILE A 103 2.81 15.03 5.56
C ILE A 103 2.10 14.85 4.22
N GLU A 104 1.24 13.85 4.12
CA GLU A 104 0.34 13.69 2.98
C GLU A 104 -0.79 14.74 3.03
N VAL A 105 -0.97 15.46 1.94
CA VAL A 105 -2.04 16.44 1.74
C VAL A 105 -2.82 16.09 0.48
N VAL A 106 -4.11 15.84 0.63
CA VAL A 106 -4.99 15.47 -0.49
C VAL A 106 -5.75 16.70 -0.98
N ALA A 107 -5.63 17.00 -2.27
CA ALA A 107 -6.33 18.10 -2.92
C ALA A 107 -7.19 17.60 -4.07
N TRP A 108 -8.30 18.30 -4.34
CA TRP A 108 -9.22 17.99 -5.43
C TRP A 108 -9.42 19.20 -6.32
N ARG A 109 -9.45 19.00 -7.64
CA ARG A 109 -9.71 20.03 -8.65
C ARG A 109 -10.77 19.56 -9.62
N ARG A 110 -11.76 20.42 -9.88
CA ARG A 110 -12.77 20.16 -10.90
C ARG A 110 -12.35 20.77 -12.23
N LEU A 111 -12.35 19.97 -13.28
CA LEU A 111 -12.01 20.41 -14.64
C LEU A 111 -13.25 20.93 -15.37
N SER A 112 -13.03 21.81 -16.34
CA SER A 112 -14.06 22.35 -17.23
C SER A 112 -14.74 21.27 -18.08
N SER A 113 -14.07 20.15 -18.30
CA SER A 113 -14.61 18.96 -18.97
C SER A 113 -15.64 18.18 -18.14
N GLY A 114 -15.84 18.54 -16.87
CA GLY A 114 -16.70 17.82 -15.92
C GLY A 114 -15.97 16.74 -15.11
N ALA A 115 -14.73 16.39 -15.48
CA ALA A 115 -13.89 15.46 -14.71
C ALA A 115 -13.38 16.08 -13.39
N ALA A 116 -12.98 15.24 -12.44
CA ALA A 116 -12.34 15.64 -11.18
C ALA A 116 -10.93 15.01 -11.07
N LEU A 117 -9.93 15.81 -10.71
CA LEU A 117 -8.58 15.34 -10.40
C LEU A 117 -8.41 15.30 -8.88
N ARG A 118 -7.84 14.19 -8.38
CA ARG A 118 -7.33 14.07 -7.01
C ARG A 118 -5.82 14.09 -7.06
N TYR A 119 -5.21 15.05 -6.38
CA TYR A 119 -3.77 15.14 -6.18
C TYR A 119 -3.42 14.61 -4.80
N VAL A 120 -2.35 13.83 -4.73
CA VAL A 120 -1.68 13.53 -3.47
C VAL A 120 -0.38 14.31 -3.43
N CYS A 121 -0.37 15.32 -2.58
CA CYS A 121 0.78 16.19 -2.36
C CYS A 121 1.51 15.76 -1.09
N LEU A 122 2.82 16.00 -1.07
CA LEU A 122 3.66 15.89 0.10
C LEU A 122 4.01 17.29 0.57
N GLN A 123 3.77 17.56 1.85
CA GLN A 123 4.23 18.78 2.50
C GLN A 123 5.45 18.45 3.36
N SER A 124 6.59 19.08 3.06
CA SER A 124 7.78 18.98 3.88
C SER A 124 7.53 19.65 5.24
N THR A 125 7.80 18.94 6.33
CA THR A 125 7.62 19.48 7.69
C THR A 125 8.70 20.48 8.07
N SER A 126 9.88 20.40 7.45
CA SER A 126 11.00 21.31 7.69
C SER A 126 10.89 22.62 6.92
N THR A 127 10.40 22.57 5.67
CA THR A 127 10.35 23.74 4.78
C THR A 127 8.94 24.28 4.54
N GLY A 128 7.91 23.50 4.88
CA GLY A 128 6.52 23.82 4.58
C GLY A 128 6.15 23.76 3.09
N ARG A 129 7.10 23.41 2.20
CA ARG A 129 6.91 23.35 0.76
C ARG A 129 6.11 22.12 0.34
N PHE A 130 5.52 22.20 -0.85
CA PHE A 130 4.64 21.19 -1.41
C PHE A 130 5.21 20.58 -2.68
N ALA A 131 5.08 19.27 -2.85
CA ALA A 131 5.34 18.59 -4.11
C ALA A 131 4.18 17.65 -4.43
N VAL A 132 3.79 17.52 -5.70
CA VAL A 132 2.81 16.52 -6.11
C VAL A 132 3.53 15.18 -6.28
N ALA A 133 3.07 14.15 -5.58
CA ALA A 133 3.63 12.80 -5.70
C ALA A 133 2.88 11.96 -6.74
N THR A 134 1.56 12.17 -6.86
CA THR A 134 0.73 11.48 -7.86
C THR A 134 -0.61 12.22 -8.03
N ALA A 135 -1.24 12.02 -9.18
CA ALA A 135 -2.58 12.52 -9.49
C ALA A 135 -3.45 11.41 -10.10
N SER A 136 -4.75 11.45 -9.80
CA SER A 136 -5.76 10.50 -10.32
C SER A 136 -6.91 11.25 -10.95
N LEU A 137 -7.23 10.93 -12.20
CA LEU A 137 -8.35 11.51 -12.94
C LEU A 137 -9.62 10.66 -12.78
N PHE A 138 -10.70 11.31 -12.41
CA PHE A 138 -12.04 10.75 -12.26
C PHE A 138 -12.98 11.39 -13.27
N THR A 139 -13.37 10.61 -14.26
CA THR A 139 -14.37 11.00 -15.25
C THR A 139 -15.72 10.39 -14.87
N GLU A 140 -16.83 11.07 -15.17
CA GLU A 140 -18.21 10.69 -14.81
C GLU A 140 -18.66 9.28 -15.27
N ALA A 141 -17.83 8.54 -16.02
CA ALA A 141 -18.12 7.19 -16.51
C ALA A 141 -17.96 6.06 -15.48
N ILE A 142 -17.74 6.36 -14.19
CA ILE A 142 -17.50 5.33 -13.17
C ILE A 142 -18.31 5.64 -11.90
N GLU A 143 -19.51 5.06 -11.78
CA GLU A 143 -20.37 5.09 -10.59
C GLU A 143 -19.79 4.34 -9.37
N SER A 144 -18.61 3.73 -9.48
CA SER A 144 -17.93 3.09 -8.35
C SER A 144 -16.41 3.14 -8.52
N LEU A 145 -15.71 3.89 -7.67
CA LEU A 145 -14.25 3.87 -7.58
C LEU A 145 -13.75 2.40 -7.54
N PRO A 146 -12.94 1.94 -8.50
CA PRO A 146 -12.41 0.58 -8.45
C PRO A 146 -11.53 0.39 -7.21
N THR A 147 -11.75 -0.68 -6.46
CA THR A 147 -11.05 -0.99 -5.19
C THR A 147 -9.54 -1.20 -5.32
N TRP A 148 -8.98 -1.27 -6.53
CA TRP A 148 -7.54 -1.40 -6.79
C TRP A 148 -6.79 -0.05 -6.85
N VAL A 149 -7.50 1.08 -6.95
CA VAL A 149 -6.89 2.42 -7.06
C VAL A 149 -6.14 2.82 -5.78
N ASP A 150 -6.59 2.34 -4.63
CA ASP A 150 -5.98 2.65 -3.32
C ASP A 150 -4.61 1.94 -3.14
N GLY A 151 -4.48 0.71 -3.63
CA GLY A 151 -3.24 -0.08 -3.46
C GLY A 151 -2.04 0.44 -4.25
N ASN A 152 -2.25 1.20 -5.33
CA ASN A 152 -1.17 1.74 -6.15
C ASN A 152 -0.62 3.08 -5.63
N THR A 153 -1.47 3.88 -4.98
CA THR A 153 -1.13 5.24 -4.55
C THR A 153 0.02 5.24 -3.54
N ASN A 154 -0.05 4.41 -2.50
CA ASN A 154 1.01 4.29 -1.49
C ASN A 154 2.36 3.89 -2.09
N ARG A 155 2.34 3.00 -3.08
CA ARG A 155 3.56 2.56 -3.80
C ARG A 155 4.12 3.69 -4.67
N GLN A 156 3.26 4.44 -5.35
CA GLN A 156 3.68 5.59 -6.16
C GLN A 156 4.34 6.66 -5.28
N ILE A 157 3.75 6.97 -4.13
CA ILE A 157 4.32 7.93 -3.16
C ILE A 157 5.67 7.42 -2.64
N ALA A 158 5.74 6.15 -2.22
CA ALA A 158 6.98 5.56 -1.73
C ALA A 158 8.09 5.58 -2.79
N ASN A 159 7.76 5.30 -4.05
CA ASN A 159 8.71 5.39 -5.16
C ASN A 159 9.15 6.85 -5.40
N ALA A 160 8.22 7.81 -5.41
CA ALA A 160 8.55 9.22 -5.61
C ALA A 160 9.50 9.76 -4.53
N LEU A 161 9.30 9.35 -3.27
CA LEU A 161 10.19 9.67 -2.16
C LEU A 161 11.57 9.02 -2.29
N GLN A 162 11.65 7.79 -2.82
CA GLN A 162 12.93 7.09 -3.04
C GLN A 162 13.73 7.65 -4.21
N LEU A 163 13.05 8.05 -5.29
CA LEU A 163 13.68 8.59 -6.49
C LEU A 163 14.18 10.02 -6.27
N GLY A 164 13.58 10.78 -5.36
CA GLY A 164 13.98 12.16 -5.08
C GLY A 164 13.57 13.17 -6.17
N ASP A 165 12.81 12.74 -7.18
CA ASP A 165 12.41 13.54 -8.35
C ASP A 165 11.30 14.56 -8.05
N LEU A 166 10.99 14.81 -6.77
CA LEU A 166 9.92 15.70 -6.34
C LEU A 166 10.33 17.16 -6.54
N GLN A 167 9.57 17.87 -7.38
CA GLN A 167 9.68 19.32 -7.51
C GLN A 167 8.90 20.02 -6.39
N TRP A 168 9.61 20.81 -5.58
CA TRP A 168 9.05 21.46 -4.38
C TRP A 168 8.71 22.92 -4.63
N TYR A 169 7.47 23.30 -4.32
CA TYR A 169 6.90 24.62 -4.54
C TYR A 169 6.48 25.29 -3.22
N ALA A 170 6.35 26.63 -3.25
CA ALA A 170 5.99 27.39 -2.07
C ALA A 170 4.53 27.16 -1.66
N THR A 171 3.64 26.95 -2.64
CA THR A 171 2.22 26.69 -2.39
C THR A 171 1.75 25.40 -3.04
N MET A 172 0.69 24.83 -2.48
CA MET A 172 0.04 23.65 -3.03
C MET A 172 -0.55 23.92 -4.44
N SER A 173 -1.08 25.12 -4.69
CA SER A 173 -1.63 25.46 -6.01
C SER A 173 -0.56 25.46 -7.08
N GLU A 174 0.59 26.09 -6.82
CA GLU A 174 1.73 26.11 -7.74
C GLU A 174 2.21 24.70 -8.07
N ALA A 175 2.27 23.81 -7.07
CA ALA A 175 2.65 22.42 -7.28
C ALA A 175 1.66 21.69 -8.20
N MET A 176 0.35 21.90 -8.01
CA MET A 176 -0.69 21.32 -8.88
C MET A 176 -0.63 21.90 -10.29
N ASP A 177 -0.43 23.21 -10.41
CA ASP A 177 -0.38 23.90 -11.71
C ASP A 177 0.86 23.47 -12.52
N ALA A 178 2.00 23.28 -11.86
CA ALA A 178 3.20 22.74 -12.48
C ALA A 178 3.00 21.28 -12.94
N TRP A 179 2.39 20.44 -12.11
CA TRP A 179 2.06 19.06 -12.48
C TRP A 179 1.13 19.01 -13.70
N ASP A 180 0.11 19.85 -13.74
CA ASP A 180 -0.83 19.93 -14.87
C ASP A 180 -0.15 20.42 -16.15
N ALA A 181 0.92 21.21 -16.07
CA ALA A 181 1.67 21.70 -17.23
C ALA A 181 2.60 20.66 -17.85
N GLU A 182 2.98 19.62 -17.09
CA GLU A 182 3.82 18.51 -17.54
C GLU A 182 3.02 17.37 -18.19
N LEU A 183 1.69 17.44 -18.16
CA LEU A 183 0.74 16.40 -18.58
C LEU A 183 0.24 16.60 -20.02
#